data_AF-A0A820I461-F1
#
_entry.id   AF-A0A820I461-F1
#
_cell.length_a   1.000
_cell.length_b   1.000
_cell.length_c   1.000
_cell.angle_alpha   90.00
_cell.angle_beta   90.00
_cell.angle_gamma   90.00
#
_symmetry.space_group_name_H-M   'P 1'
#
loop_
_entity.id
_entity.type
_entity.pdbx_description
1 polymer ?
#
loop_
_entity_poly.entity_id
_entity_poly.type
_entity_poly.pdbx_seq_one_letter_code
_entity_poly.pdbx_strand_id
1 'polypeptide(L)'
;CHAPNPELIPAIQLKNHIKARAATTDEQTSSILHNALRTYLLNAAGQLPKTDALALTIRRQRTAPALDPDGRLPEKLRKTDRG
;
A
#
# COMPACT_ATOMS: atom_id res chain seq x y z
N CYS A 1 14.85 17.49 -17.46
CA CYS A 1 13.79 16.86 -16.66
C CYS A 1 13.19 15.71 -17.46
N HIS A 2 13.20 14.48 -16.93
CA HIS A 2 12.61 13.31 -17.60
C HIS A 2 11.13 13.20 -17.19
N ALA A 3 10.23 13.03 -18.17
CA ALA A 3 8.83 12.75 -17.88
C ALA A 3 8.70 11.40 -17.15
N PRO A 4 7.77 11.27 -16.19
CA PRO A 4 7.52 9.98 -15.55
C PRO A 4 7.12 8.96 -16.61
N ASN A 5 7.67 7.74 -16.51
CA ASN A 5 7.34 6.67 -17.44
C ASN A 5 5.81 6.41 -17.36
N PRO A 6 5.05 6.61 -18.45
CA PRO A 6 3.60 6.44 -18.45
C PRO A 6 3.17 5.03 -18.09
N GLU A 7 4.01 4.02 -18.30
CA GLU A 7 3.74 2.62 -17.92
C GLU A 7 3.75 2.40 -16.39
N LEU A 8 4.40 3.29 -15.63
CA LEU A 8 4.41 3.22 -14.16
C LEU A 8 3.15 3.82 -13.55
N ILE A 9 2.42 4.67 -14.29
CA ILE A 9 1.23 5.36 -13.78
C ILE A 9 0.15 4.34 -13.35
N PRO A 10 -0.23 3.34 -14.17
CA PRO A 10 -1.18 2.31 -13.76
C PRO A 10 -0.72 1.53 -12.52
N ALA A 11 0.57 1.16 -12.45
CA ALA A 11 1.13 0.40 -11.33
C ALA A 11 1.04 1.18 -10.01
N ILE A 12 1.32 2.48 -10.06
CA ILE A 12 1.19 3.40 -8.91
C ILE A 12 -0.27 3.53 -8.50
N GLN A 13 -1.18 3.71 -9.45
CA GLN A 13 -2.62 3.79 -9.19
C GLN A 13 -3.14 2.52 -8.52
N LEU A 14 -2.77 1.34 -9.03
CA LEU A 14 -3.13 0.05 -8.43
C LEU A 14 -2.63 -0.06 -6.99
N LYS A 15 -1.36 0.27 -6.77
CA LYS A 15 -0.76 0.23 -5.42
C LYS A 15 -1.49 1.14 -4.45
N ASN A 16 -1.87 2.35 -4.88
CA ASN A 16 -2.63 3.29 -4.07
C ASN A 16 -4.05 2.78 -3.79
N HIS A 17 -4.70 2.17 -4.79
CA HIS A 17 -6.01 1.56 -4.61
C HIS A 17 -5.99 0.40 -3.59
N ILE A 18 -4.98 -0.48 -3.68
CA ILE A 18 -4.77 -1.58 -2.71
C ILE A 18 -4.57 -1.01 -1.29
N LYS A 19 -3.76 0.03 -1.14
CA LYS A 19 -3.53 0.67 0.16
C LYS A 19 -4.79 1.31 0.73
N ALA A 20 -5.53 2.06 -0.10
CA ALA A 20 -6.77 2.70 0.32
C ALA A 20 -7.79 1.65 0.80
N ARG A 21 -7.99 0.60 0.00
CA ARG A 21 -8.90 -0.50 0.36
C ARG A 21 -8.46 -1.22 1.63
N ALA A 22 -7.17 -1.51 1.77
CA ALA A 22 -6.63 -2.13 2.98
C ALA A 22 -6.78 -1.27 4.24
N ALA A 23 -6.88 0.06 4.09
CA ALA A 23 -7.10 0.99 5.18
C ALA A 23 -8.60 1.16 5.53
N THR A 24 -9.48 1.05 4.55
CA THR A 24 -10.93 1.30 4.73
C THR A 24 -11.76 0.04 4.93
N THR A 25 -11.26 -1.14 4.52
CA THR A 25 -12.02 -2.40 4.57
C THR A 25 -11.28 -3.51 5.31
N ASP A 26 -12.05 -4.35 6.01
CA ASP A 26 -11.57 -5.53 6.74
C ASP A 26 -11.55 -6.81 5.85
N GLU A 27 -11.56 -6.64 4.53
CA GLU A 27 -11.54 -7.76 3.58
C GLU A 27 -10.29 -8.63 3.76
N GLN A 28 -10.32 -9.91 3.38
CA GLN A 28 -9.11 -10.71 3.38
C GLN A 28 -8.08 -10.18 2.37
N THR A 29 -6.79 -10.24 2.69
CA THR A 29 -5.68 -9.83 1.79
C THR A 29 -5.79 -10.47 0.41
N SER A 30 -6.13 -11.77 0.36
CA SER A 30 -6.36 -12.52 -0.88
C SER A 30 -7.49 -11.92 -1.72
N SER A 31 -8.61 -11.53 -1.09
CA SER A 31 -9.75 -10.91 -1.75
C SER A 31 -9.38 -9.56 -2.37
N ILE A 32 -8.68 -8.71 -1.60
CA ILE A 32 -8.23 -7.39 -2.06
C ILE A 32 -7.32 -7.54 -3.29
N LEU A 33 -6.34 -8.45 -3.21
CA LEU A 33 -5.39 -8.70 -4.30
C LEU A 33 -6.09 -9.29 -5.52
N HIS A 34 -6.95 -10.28 -5.34
CA HIS A 34 -7.66 -10.91 -6.46
C HIS A 34 -8.52 -9.89 -7.22
N ASN A 35 -9.28 -9.07 -6.49
CA ASN A 35 -10.13 -8.05 -7.10
C ASN A 35 -9.32 -6.94 -7.79
N ALA A 36 -8.23 -6.50 -7.15
CA ALA A 36 -7.36 -5.45 -7.69
C ALA A 36 -6.61 -5.92 -8.94
N LEU A 37 -6.10 -7.15 -8.96
CA LEU A 37 -5.35 -7.70 -10.09
C LEU A 37 -6.27 -8.08 -11.27
N ARG A 38 -7.52 -8.45 -11.01
CA ARG A 38 -8.49 -8.79 -12.07
C ARG A 38 -8.80 -7.61 -13.00
N THR A 39 -8.75 -6.39 -12.47
CA THR A 39 -9.09 -5.16 -13.19
C THR A 39 -7.87 -4.44 -13.76
N TYR A 40 -6.68 -5.01 -13.58
CA TYR A 40 -5.43 -4.35 -13.92
C TYR A 40 -5.01 -4.57 -15.38
N LEU A 41 -4.43 -3.54 -15.99
CA LEU A 41 -4.01 -3.56 -17.39
C LEU A 41 -2.80 -4.47 -17.60
N LEU A 42 -2.90 -5.39 -18.56
CA LEU A 42 -1.85 -6.38 -18.87
C LEU A 42 -0.51 -5.74 -19.27
N ASN A 43 -0.55 -4.60 -19.97
CA ASN A 43 0.64 -3.85 -20.41
C ASN A 43 1.50 -3.35 -19.23
N ALA A 44 0.88 -3.08 -18.09
CA ALA A 44 1.58 -2.60 -16.90
C ALA A 44 1.90 -3.74 -15.91
N ALA A 45 1.60 -5.00 -16.24
CA ALA A 45 1.80 -6.15 -15.36
C ALA A 45 3.29 -6.44 -15.10
N GLY A 46 4.16 -6.12 -16.06
CA GLY A 46 5.61 -6.23 -15.90
C GLY A 46 6.20 -5.25 -14.88
N GLN A 47 5.49 -4.16 -14.57
CA GLN A 47 5.91 -3.14 -13.59
C GLN A 47 5.36 -3.40 -12.19
N LEU A 48 4.58 -4.48 -12.02
CA LEU A 48 3.83 -4.73 -10.80
C LEU A 48 4.73 -5.46 -9.80
N PRO A 49 4.79 -5.01 -8.53
CA PRO A 49 5.48 -5.74 -7.48
C PRO A 49 4.91 -7.17 -7.36
N LYS A 50 5.77 -8.15 -7.03
CA LYS A 50 5.32 -9.52 -6.77
C LYS A 50 4.18 -9.52 -5.75
N THR A 51 3.25 -10.47 -5.90
CA THR A 51 2.06 -10.60 -5.03
C THR A 51 2.40 -10.60 -3.53
N ASP A 52 3.51 -11.24 -3.14
CA ASP A 52 3.99 -11.24 -1.76
C ASP A 52 4.32 -9.84 -1.23
N ALA A 53 4.91 -8.99 -2.07
CA ALA A 53 5.21 -7.60 -1.72
C ALA A 53 3.93 -6.77 -1.56
N LEU A 54 2.89 -7.07 -2.34
CA LEU A 54 1.58 -6.43 -2.19
C LEU A 54 0.88 -6.89 -0.91
N ALA A 55 0.93 -8.19 -0.60
CA ALA A 55 0.40 -8.74 0.64
C ALA A 55 1.09 -8.12 1.87
N LEU A 56 2.42 -7.95 1.82
CA LEU A 56 3.18 -7.25 2.85
C LEU A 56 2.75 -5.78 2.98
N THR A 57 2.46 -5.12 1.85
CA THR A 57 1.95 -3.74 1.85
C THR A 57 0.61 -3.64 2.56
N ILE A 58 -0.32 -4.56 2.28
CA ILE A 58 -1.64 -4.63 2.96
C ILE A 58 -1.44 -4.87 4.46
N ARG A 59 -0.59 -5.84 4.83
CA ARG A 59 -0.30 -6.13 6.25
C ARG A 59 0.26 -4.91 6.96
N ARG A 60 1.25 -4.23 6.38
CA ARG A 60 1.85 -3.01 6.93
C ARG A 60 0.83 -1.88 7.07
N GLN A 61 -0.06 -1.72 6.09
CA GLN A 61 -1.11 -0.71 6.14
C GLN A 61 -2.08 -0.95 7.32
N ARG A 62 -2.40 -2.21 7.60
CA ARG A 62 -3.30 -2.60 8.71
C ARG A 62 -2.64 -2.52 10.07
N THR A 63 -1.36 -2.86 10.17
CA THR A 63 -0.59 -2.77 11.41
C THR A 63 -0.02 -1.38 11.65
N ALA A 64 -0.18 -0.46 10.69
CA ALA A 64 0.33 0.89 10.81
C ALA A 64 -0.30 1.52 12.06
N PRO A 65 0.51 2.00 13.01
CA PRO A 65 -0.01 2.73 14.15
C PRO A 65 -0.84 3.91 13.64
N ALA A 66 -2.10 4.01 14.07
CA ALA A 66 -2.90 5.19 13.80
C ALA A 66 -2.12 6.42 14.32
N LEU A 67 -1.99 7.45 13.51
CA LEU A 67 -1.39 8.71 13.96
C LEU A 67 -2.26 9.27 15.10
N ASP A 68 -1.62 9.91 16.07
CA ASP A 68 -2.33 10.66 17.09
C ASP A 68 -3.14 11.79 16.42
N PRO A 69 -4.21 12.32 17.06
CA PRO A 69 -5.04 13.39 16.51
C PRO A 69 -4.25 14.64 16.06
N ASP A 70 -3.05 14.85 16.60
CA ASP A 70 -2.11 15.92 16.20
C ASP A 70 -1.30 15.61 14.92
N GLY A 71 -1.61 14.52 14.21
CA GLY A 71 -0.90 14.08 13.01
C GLY A 71 0.51 13.53 13.27
N ARG A 72 0.84 13.25 14.53
CA ARG A 72 2.16 12.78 14.97
C ARG A 72 2.15 11.27 15.23
N LEU A 73 3.31 10.61 15.12
CA LEU A 73 3.48 9.18 15.45
C LEU A 73 3.05 8.89 16.90
N PRO A 74 2.40 7.76 17.23
CA PRO A 74 1.99 7.47 18.60
C PRO A 74 3.09 7.65 19.65
N GLU A 75 2.73 8.18 20.82
CA GLU A 75 3.69 8.50 21.90
C GLU A 75 4.64 7.33 22.24
N LYS A 76 4.12 6.10 22.26
CA LYS A 76 4.90 4.87 22.49
C LYS A 76 6.02 4.62 21.47
N LEU A 77 5.93 5.21 20.28
CA LEU A 77 6.97 5.15 19.24
C LEU A 77 7.89 6.37 19.24
N ARG A 78 7.50 7.47 19.90
CA ARG A 78 8.36 8.65 20.06
C ARG A 78 9.40 8.47 21.17
N LYS A 79 9.11 7.63 22.17
CA LYS A 79 10.05 7.30 23.24
C LYS A 79 11.04 6.24 22.73
N THR A 80 12.19 6.69 22.23
CA THR A 80 13.38 5.84 22.14
C THR A 80 14.23 6.13 23.36
N ASP A 81 14.31 5.20 24.32
CA ASP A 81 15.34 5.21 25.37
C ASP A 81 16.69 4.93 24.70
N ARG A 82 17.30 5.99 24.18
CA ARG A 82 18.75 6.04 23.94
C ARG A 82 19.29 7.07 24.92
N GLY A 83 19.53 6.60 26.13
CA GLY A 83 20.46 7.24 27.07
C GLY A 83 21.90 6.94 26.66
#